data_AF-A0A952RWR1-F1
#
_entry.id   AF-A0A952RWR1-F1
#
_cell.length_a   1.000
_cell.length_b   1.000
_cell.length_c   1.000
_cell.angle_alpha   90.00
_cell.angle_beta   90.00
_cell.angle_gamma   90.00
#
_symmetry.space_group_name_H-M   'P 1'
#
loop_
_entity.id
_entity.type
_entity.pdbx_description
1 polymer ?
#
loop_
_entity_poly.entity_id
_entity_poly.type
_entity_poly.pdbx_seq_one_letter_code
_entity_poly.pdbx_strand_id
1 'polypeptide(L)'
;MTNENRIYVGNLSDEATASELRRRFEECGDVADVELAVDRGSGKKRGFAFVTMSSAAGARRAIEQLDGAMFEERPLRVLESTDEEKRRDGNGRGKREVARRARVVFQHRDSTSMQYEVECGVESLTFRMVPTESTGSGESWRIEAASKGQPDRVVAATARSRRAAFDEVERSWGGPTLDWRAIDEALASVRAI
;
A
#
# COMPACT_ATOMS: atom_id res chain seq x y z
N MET A 1 13.58 26.89 -16.54
CA MET A 1 12.39 26.30 -17.20
C MET A 1 11.68 25.52 -16.10
N THR A 2 10.51 25.99 -15.66
CA THR A 2 9.79 25.40 -14.51
C THR A 2 9.15 24.08 -14.94
N ASN A 3 9.33 23.03 -14.14
CA ASN A 3 8.84 21.67 -14.43
C ASN A 3 7.31 21.51 -14.20
N GLU A 4 6.53 22.58 -14.39
CA GLU A 4 5.08 22.62 -14.17
C GLU A 4 4.27 21.98 -15.33
N ASN A 5 4.96 21.44 -16.33
CA ASN A 5 4.32 20.90 -17.53
C ASN A 5 4.48 19.38 -17.68
N ARG A 6 5.17 18.72 -16.75
CA ARG A 6 5.36 17.26 -16.79
C ARG A 6 4.18 16.57 -16.10
N ILE A 7 3.71 15.49 -16.71
CA ILE A 7 2.54 14.73 -16.29
C ILE A 7 2.97 13.28 -16.11
N TYR A 8 2.54 12.67 -15.01
CA TYR A 8 2.65 11.24 -14.78
C TYR A 8 1.41 10.53 -15.32
N VAL A 9 1.61 9.48 -16.10
CA VAL A 9 0.56 8.63 -16.64
C VAL A 9 0.80 7.20 -16.17
N GLY A 10 -0.07 6.68 -15.32
CA GLY A 10 0.01 5.34 -14.76
C GLY A 10 -1.16 4.45 -15.17
N ASN A 11 -1.06 3.18 -14.79
CA ASN A 11 -2.03 2.13 -15.12
C ASN A 11 -2.13 1.82 -16.62
N LEU A 12 -1.03 2.02 -17.35
CA LEU A 12 -0.94 1.71 -18.78
C LEU A 12 -0.86 0.20 -19.03
N SER A 13 -1.38 -0.23 -20.17
CA SER A 13 -1.16 -1.60 -20.66
C SER A 13 0.30 -1.80 -21.08
N ASP A 14 0.75 -3.06 -21.12
CA ASP A 14 2.03 -3.42 -21.73
C ASP A 14 2.02 -3.16 -23.26
N GLU A 15 0.85 -3.02 -23.86
CA GLU A 15 0.68 -2.71 -25.28
C GLU A 15 0.81 -1.20 -25.58
N ALA A 16 0.41 -0.33 -24.64
CA ALA A 16 0.47 1.13 -24.74
C ALA A 16 1.78 1.67 -25.34
N THR A 17 1.69 2.41 -26.44
CA THR A 17 2.86 3.02 -27.09
C THR A 17 2.97 4.53 -26.85
N ALA A 18 4.19 5.06 -26.99
CA ALA A 18 4.44 6.49 -26.83
C ALA A 18 3.66 7.31 -27.85
N SER A 19 3.51 6.79 -29.08
CA SER A 19 2.75 7.41 -30.16
C SER A 19 1.26 7.55 -29.84
N GLU A 20 0.66 6.53 -29.22
CA GLU A 20 -0.75 6.57 -28.82
C GLU A 20 -0.99 7.53 -27.67
N LEU A 21 -0.12 7.52 -26.67
CA LEU A 21 -0.15 8.50 -25.58
C LEU A 21 0.00 9.92 -26.12
N ARG A 22 0.98 10.16 -27.00
CA ARG A 22 1.17 11.46 -27.63
C ARG A 22 -0.11 11.92 -28.31
N ARG A 23 -0.72 11.08 -29.16
CA ARG A 23 -1.95 11.41 -29.88
C ARG A 23 -3.12 11.72 -28.95
N ARG A 24 -3.24 11.01 -27.83
CA ARG A 24 -4.30 11.23 -26.84
C ARG A 24 -4.11 12.53 -26.06
N PHE A 25 -2.87 12.84 -25.69
CA PHE A 25 -2.53 14.07 -24.98
C PHE A 25 -2.53 15.30 -25.90
N GLU A 26 -2.30 15.11 -27.21
CA GLU A 26 -2.43 16.16 -28.25
C GLU A 26 -3.84 16.76 -28.32
N GLU A 27 -4.89 16.01 -27.93
CA GLU A 27 -6.27 16.53 -27.85
C GLU A 27 -6.44 17.58 -26.74
N CYS A 28 -5.59 17.54 -25.72
CA CYS A 28 -5.63 18.45 -24.56
C CYS A 28 -4.68 19.64 -24.71
N GLY A 29 -3.64 19.51 -25.54
CA GLY A 29 -2.68 20.57 -25.85
C GLY A 29 -1.44 20.04 -26.56
N ASP A 30 -0.50 20.93 -26.87
CA ASP A 30 0.74 20.56 -27.55
C ASP A 30 1.68 19.77 -26.61
N VAL A 31 2.15 18.61 -27.09
CA VAL A 31 3.03 17.69 -26.35
C VAL A 31 4.48 17.94 -26.75
N ALA A 32 5.31 18.30 -25.78
CA ALA A 32 6.74 18.55 -25.98
C ALA A 32 7.57 17.26 -26.01
N ASP A 33 7.28 16.31 -25.11
CA ASP A 33 8.04 15.05 -25.00
C ASP A 33 7.21 13.92 -24.37
N VAL A 34 7.50 12.67 -24.71
CA VAL A 34 6.86 11.48 -24.13
C VAL A 34 7.93 10.43 -23.79
N GLU A 35 8.04 10.11 -22.51
CA GLU A 35 9.00 9.15 -21.97
C GLU A 35 8.27 7.95 -21.35
N LEU A 36 8.33 6.80 -22.03
CA LEU A 36 7.82 5.53 -21.50
C LEU A 36 8.82 4.91 -20.52
N ALA A 37 8.39 4.61 -19.30
CA ALA A 37 9.25 3.92 -18.35
C ALA A 37 9.22 2.40 -18.60
N VAL A 38 10.29 1.89 -19.20
CA VAL A 38 10.49 0.46 -19.44
C VAL A 38 11.42 -0.14 -18.41
N ASP A 39 11.11 -1.34 -17.92
CA ASP A 39 11.98 -2.09 -17.04
C ASP A 39 13.16 -2.66 -17.84
N ARG A 40 14.38 -2.21 -17.52
CA ARG A 40 15.58 -2.59 -18.27
C ARG A 40 16.01 -4.05 -18.07
N GLY A 41 15.47 -4.76 -17.09
CA GLY A 41 15.80 -6.17 -16.82
C GLY A 41 14.92 -7.17 -17.57
N SER A 42 13.62 -6.86 -17.68
CA SER A 42 12.62 -7.75 -18.29
C SER A 42 12.13 -7.29 -19.66
N GLY A 43 12.42 -6.04 -20.06
CA GLY A 43 11.88 -5.44 -21.28
C GLY A 43 10.37 -5.17 -21.23
N LYS A 44 9.71 -5.44 -20.10
CA LYS A 44 8.30 -5.15 -19.87
C LYS A 44 8.10 -3.69 -19.52
N LYS A 45 7.02 -3.08 -20.01
CA LYS A 45 6.71 -1.68 -19.70
C LYS A 45 6.26 -1.65 -18.24
N ARG A 46 6.72 -0.70 -17.43
CA ARG A 46 6.36 -0.65 -16.00
C ARG A 46 4.92 -0.16 -15.76
N GLY A 47 4.08 -0.13 -16.80
CA GLY A 47 2.70 0.35 -16.74
C GLY A 47 2.60 1.85 -16.42
N PHE A 48 3.68 2.62 -16.62
CA PHE A 48 3.68 4.07 -16.45
C PHE A 48 4.57 4.78 -17.48
N ALA A 49 4.26 6.06 -17.70
CA ALA A 49 4.92 6.96 -18.63
C ALA A 49 4.90 8.39 -18.11
N PHE A 50 5.78 9.22 -18.64
CA PHE A 50 5.80 10.66 -18.40
C PHE A 50 5.53 11.40 -19.70
N VAL A 51 4.63 12.37 -19.65
CA VAL A 51 4.32 13.25 -20.78
C VAL A 51 4.66 14.66 -20.38
N THR A 52 5.50 15.33 -21.16
CA THR A 52 5.81 16.76 -20.96
C THR A 52 5.00 17.56 -21.96
N MET A 53 4.16 18.46 -21.46
CA MET A 53 3.38 19.39 -22.29
C MET A 53 4.20 20.65 -22.60
N SER A 54 3.85 21.33 -23.69
CA SER A 54 4.40 22.63 -24.03
C SER A 54 3.86 23.76 -23.13
N SER A 55 2.73 23.54 -22.44
CA SER A 55 2.12 24.52 -21.53
C SER A 55 1.51 23.90 -20.28
N ALA A 56 1.57 24.62 -19.15
CA ALA A 56 0.97 24.20 -17.88
C ALA A 56 -0.57 24.11 -17.96
N ALA A 57 -1.20 24.98 -18.76
CA ALA A 57 -2.63 24.94 -19.00
C ALA A 57 -3.06 23.66 -19.75
N GLY A 58 -2.26 23.24 -20.75
CA GLY A 58 -2.45 21.96 -21.44
C GLY A 58 -2.27 20.78 -20.49
N ALA A 59 -1.32 20.88 -19.55
CA ALA A 59 -1.09 19.81 -18.57
C ALA A 59 -2.26 19.61 -17.60
N ARG A 60 -2.80 20.69 -17.03
CA ARG A 60 -3.98 20.60 -16.15
C ARG A 60 -5.21 20.06 -16.87
N ARG A 61 -5.46 20.52 -18.09
CA ARG A 61 -6.56 20.01 -18.92
C ARG A 61 -6.43 18.52 -19.23
N ALA A 62 -5.21 18.05 -19.49
CA ALA A 62 -4.95 16.65 -19.73
C ALA A 62 -5.23 15.81 -18.47
N ILE A 63 -4.82 16.29 -17.28
CA ILE A 63 -5.15 15.63 -16.01
C ILE A 63 -6.67 15.56 -15.81
N GLU A 64 -7.39 16.67 -15.97
CA GLU A 64 -8.84 16.71 -15.72
C GLU A 64 -9.66 15.87 -16.71
N GLN A 65 -9.21 15.75 -17.97
CA GLN A 65 -9.96 15.03 -19.01
C GLN A 65 -9.53 13.57 -19.19
N LEU A 66 -8.26 13.25 -18.93
CA LEU A 66 -7.70 11.92 -19.19
C LEU A 66 -7.52 11.09 -17.91
N ASP A 67 -7.55 11.68 -16.71
CA ASP A 67 -7.59 10.92 -15.47
C ASP A 67 -8.91 10.14 -15.37
N GLY A 68 -8.81 8.83 -15.17
CA GLY A 68 -9.95 7.91 -15.17
C GLY A 68 -10.51 7.56 -16.55
N ALA A 69 -9.97 8.12 -17.64
CA ALA A 69 -10.41 7.78 -18.99
C ALA A 69 -10.04 6.32 -19.33
N MET A 70 -10.96 5.61 -20.00
CA MET A 70 -10.70 4.25 -20.46
C MET A 70 -9.71 4.25 -21.63
N PHE A 71 -8.60 3.54 -21.46
CA PHE A 71 -7.58 3.32 -22.47
C PHE A 71 -7.16 1.85 -22.41
N GLU A 72 -7.29 1.14 -23.53
CA GLU A 72 -6.99 -0.30 -23.60
C GLU A 72 -7.66 -1.10 -22.47
N GLU A 73 -8.96 -0.85 -22.27
CA GLU A 73 -9.80 -1.51 -21.23
C GLU A 73 -9.40 -1.20 -19.77
N ARG A 74 -8.51 -0.24 -19.55
CA ARG A 74 -8.04 0.15 -18.21
C ARG A 74 -8.24 1.65 -17.98
N PRO A 75 -8.65 2.09 -16.78
CA PRO A 75 -8.73 3.51 -16.47
C PRO A 75 -7.32 4.08 -16.32
N LEU A 76 -6.98 5.10 -17.11
CA LEU A 76 -5.72 5.82 -16.98
C LEU A 76 -5.65 6.54 -15.64
N ARG A 77 -4.45 6.67 -15.09
CA ARG A 77 -4.17 7.52 -13.94
C ARG A 77 -3.28 8.67 -14.36
N VAL A 78 -3.78 9.89 -14.37
CA VAL A 78 -3.06 11.06 -14.88
C VAL A 78 -2.88 12.06 -13.75
N LEU A 79 -1.63 12.39 -13.42
CA LEU A 79 -1.29 13.24 -12.28
C LEU A 79 -0.23 14.28 -12.68
N GLU A 80 -0.20 15.42 -12.00
CA GLU A 80 0.88 16.39 -12.14
C GLU A 80 2.20 15.77 -11.65
N SER A 81 3.23 15.79 -12.49
CA SER A 81 4.53 15.23 -12.14
C SER A 81 5.30 16.28 -11.35
N THR A 82 5.27 16.16 -10.03
CA THR A 82 6.16 16.94 -9.16
C THR A 82 7.60 16.48 -9.40
N ASP A 83 8.53 17.41 -9.64
CA ASP A 83 9.96 17.18 -9.88
C ASP A 83 10.71 16.47 -8.71
N GLU A 84 10.01 15.95 -7.70
CA GLU A 84 10.60 15.10 -6.66
C GLU A 84 10.94 13.67 -7.14
N GLU A 85 10.90 13.40 -8.44
CA GLU A 85 11.29 12.10 -9.00
C GLU A 85 12.66 12.13 -9.68
N LYS A 86 13.67 12.70 -9.00
CA LYS A 86 15.08 12.44 -9.35
C LYS A 86 15.93 11.79 -8.26
N ARG A 87 15.39 11.37 -7.11
CA ARG A 87 16.17 10.64 -6.08
C ARG A 87 15.37 9.65 -5.21
N ARG A 88 14.76 8.61 -5.80
CA ARG A 88 14.35 7.42 -5.01
C ARG A 88 14.67 6.10 -5.71
N ASP A 89 15.91 5.99 -6.17
CA ASP A 89 16.63 4.73 -6.12
C ASP A 89 17.57 4.82 -4.90
N GLY A 90 17.30 4.05 -3.86
CA GLY A 90 18.27 3.74 -2.79
C GLY A 90 18.46 4.74 -1.64
N ASN A 91 17.89 4.37 -0.48
CA ASN A 91 18.55 4.45 0.84
C ASN A 91 18.98 5.81 1.42
N GLY A 92 18.13 6.40 2.27
CA GLY A 92 18.53 6.68 3.67
C GLY A 92 18.70 8.13 4.13
N ARG A 93 17.89 8.47 5.15
CA ARG A 93 18.20 9.27 6.37
C ARG A 93 17.46 10.61 6.53
N GLY A 94 16.34 10.51 7.26
CA GLY A 94 15.62 11.64 7.86
C GLY A 94 14.79 11.23 9.09
N LYS A 95 15.37 10.43 9.99
CA LYS A 95 14.96 10.19 11.40
C LYS A 95 13.65 9.43 11.68
N ARG A 96 13.71 8.09 11.56
CA ARG A 96 13.52 7.17 12.70
C ARG A 96 14.07 5.78 12.35
N GLU A 97 15.33 5.60 12.72
CA GLU A 97 16.07 4.34 12.66
C GLU A 97 15.59 3.39 13.77
N VAL A 98 14.40 2.79 13.68
CA VAL A 98 14.03 1.54 14.39
C VAL A 98 12.76 0.91 13.78
N ALA A 99 12.70 0.59 12.47
CA ALA A 99 11.48 -0.06 11.96
C ALA A 99 11.66 -0.95 10.72
N ARG A 100 12.23 -2.13 10.89
CA ARG A 100 11.95 -3.28 10.00
C ARG A 100 10.55 -3.86 10.29
N ARG A 101 9.58 -2.98 10.59
CA ARG A 101 8.44 -3.29 11.47
C ARG A 101 7.21 -3.68 10.71
N ALA A 102 6.57 -4.71 11.25
CA ALA A 102 5.29 -5.22 10.86
C ALA A 102 4.29 -4.10 10.49
N ARG A 103 3.54 -4.28 9.40
CA ARG A 103 2.57 -3.30 8.90
C ARG A 103 1.20 -3.93 8.82
N VAL A 104 0.19 -3.29 9.41
CA VAL A 104 -1.21 -3.66 9.17
C VAL A 104 -1.58 -3.29 7.74
N VAL A 105 -1.92 -4.28 6.92
CA VAL A 105 -2.34 -4.10 5.51
C VAL A 105 -3.83 -4.21 5.31
N PHE A 106 -4.51 -4.88 6.24
CA PHE A 106 -5.96 -5.00 6.23
C PHE A 106 -6.48 -4.85 7.65
N GLN A 107 -7.56 -4.08 7.80
CA GLN A 107 -8.32 -3.98 9.04
C GLN A 107 -9.79 -4.13 8.69
N HIS A 108 -10.48 -5.00 9.44
CA HIS A 108 -11.91 -5.18 9.32
C HIS A 108 -12.49 -5.31 10.73
N ARG A 109 -13.56 -4.57 11.01
CA ARG A 109 -14.21 -4.60 12.32
C ARG A 109 -15.70 -4.87 12.11
N ASP A 110 -16.13 -6.00 12.61
CA ASP A 110 -17.52 -6.41 12.74
C ASP A 110 -18.05 -6.06 14.14
N SER A 111 -19.36 -6.21 14.33
CA SER A 111 -20.01 -6.05 15.64
C SER A 111 -19.54 -7.08 16.68
N THR A 112 -18.95 -8.19 16.24
CA THR A 112 -18.53 -9.31 17.09
C THR A 112 -17.04 -9.62 17.02
N SER A 113 -16.29 -9.07 16.06
CA SER A 113 -14.86 -9.35 15.91
C SER A 113 -14.08 -8.25 15.20
N MET A 114 -12.81 -8.09 15.52
CA MET A 114 -11.85 -7.23 14.84
C MET A 114 -10.79 -8.11 14.17
N GLN A 115 -10.69 -8.07 12.85
CA GLN A 115 -9.69 -8.78 12.06
C GLN A 115 -8.62 -7.82 11.54
N TYR A 116 -7.36 -8.22 11.67
CA TYR A 116 -6.21 -7.47 11.19
C TYR A 116 -5.30 -8.40 10.39
N GLU A 117 -4.86 -8.00 9.20
CA GLU A 117 -3.78 -8.68 8.48
C GLU A 117 -2.50 -7.83 8.64
N VAL A 118 -1.43 -8.46 9.11
CA VAL A 118 -0.17 -7.80 9.43
C VAL A 118 0.95 -8.46 8.64
N GLU A 119 1.57 -7.70 7.75
CA GLU A 119 2.79 -8.11 7.05
C GLU A 119 4.00 -7.93 7.96
N CYS A 120 4.67 -9.02 8.30
CA CYS A 120 5.76 -9.06 9.28
C CYS A 120 7.13 -9.30 8.63
N GLY A 121 7.33 -8.77 7.42
CA GLY A 121 8.53 -8.99 6.62
C GLY A 121 8.31 -10.07 5.56
N VAL A 122 8.70 -11.32 5.84
CA VAL A 122 8.60 -12.45 4.88
C VAL A 122 7.31 -13.25 4.98
N GLU A 123 6.51 -13.02 6.03
CA GLU A 123 5.24 -13.72 6.26
C GLU A 123 4.15 -12.74 6.68
N SER A 124 2.90 -13.05 6.32
CA SER A 124 1.71 -12.31 6.74
C SER A 124 0.97 -13.10 7.82
N LEU A 125 0.61 -12.42 8.90
CA LEU A 125 -0.16 -12.96 10.00
C LEU A 125 -1.54 -12.32 10.05
N THR A 126 -2.56 -13.12 10.27
CA THR A 126 -3.93 -12.66 10.47
C THR A 126 -4.27 -12.75 11.95
N PHE A 127 -4.71 -11.64 12.54
CA PHE A 127 -5.14 -11.53 13.92
C PHE A 127 -6.64 -11.29 13.98
N ARG A 128 -7.40 -12.21 14.58
CA ARG A 128 -8.81 -12.04 14.88
C ARG A 128 -8.99 -11.84 16.37
N MET A 129 -9.54 -10.70 16.76
CA MET A 129 -9.79 -10.31 18.14
C MET A 129 -11.30 -10.26 18.40
N VAL A 130 -11.79 -10.98 19.40
CA VAL A 130 -13.20 -11.09 19.74
C VAL A 130 -13.35 -10.63 21.19
N PRO A 131 -14.08 -9.53 21.47
CA PRO A 131 -14.48 -9.23 22.84
C PRO A 131 -15.49 -10.28 23.29
N THR A 132 -15.15 -11.04 24.32
CA THR A 132 -16.07 -11.98 24.95
C THR A 132 -16.78 -11.26 26.09
N GLU A 133 -18.09 -11.04 25.92
CA GLU A 133 -18.93 -10.47 26.96
C GLU A 133 -18.91 -11.40 28.17
N SER A 134 -18.35 -10.91 29.28
CA SER A 134 -18.35 -11.65 30.54
C SER A 134 -19.56 -11.22 31.34
N THR A 135 -20.44 -12.19 31.61
CA THR A 135 -21.50 -12.10 32.60
C THR A 135 -20.88 -11.88 33.99
N GLY A 136 -20.56 -10.63 34.33
CA GLY A 136 -20.47 -10.17 35.72
C GLY A 136 -19.14 -9.70 36.30
N SER A 137 -17.98 -9.74 35.62
CA SER A 137 -16.74 -9.20 36.27
C SER A 137 -15.59 -8.69 35.39
N GLY A 138 -15.76 -8.48 34.08
CA GLY A 138 -14.76 -7.76 33.27
C GLY A 138 -14.70 -8.21 31.82
N GLU A 139 -14.43 -7.27 30.92
CA GLU A 139 -14.29 -7.54 29.48
C GLU A 139 -13.20 -8.58 29.25
N SER A 140 -13.58 -9.75 28.71
CA SER A 140 -12.63 -10.77 28.30
C SER A 140 -12.35 -10.63 26.80
N TRP A 141 -11.14 -10.95 26.38
CA TRP A 141 -10.65 -10.76 25.02
C TRP A 141 -10.06 -12.07 24.52
N ARG A 142 -10.54 -12.54 23.37
CA ARG A 142 -9.96 -13.66 22.63
C ARG A 142 -9.17 -13.12 21.44
N ILE A 143 -7.92 -13.51 21.30
CA ILE A 143 -7.07 -13.18 20.14
C ILE A 143 -6.65 -14.48 19.48
N GLU A 144 -6.85 -14.58 18.18
CA GLU A 144 -6.46 -15.69 17.33
C GLU A 144 -5.50 -15.17 16.26
N ALA A 145 -4.27 -15.69 16.25
CA ALA A 145 -3.28 -15.42 15.23
C ALA A 145 -3.13 -16.64 14.32
N ALA A 146 -3.09 -16.41 13.02
CA ALA A 146 -2.90 -17.44 11.99
C ALA A 146 -1.85 -16.99 10.97
N SER A 147 -1.03 -17.92 10.48
CA SER A 147 -0.09 -17.64 9.39
C SER A 147 -0.75 -17.85 8.04
N LYS A 148 -0.62 -16.87 7.14
CA LYS A 148 -1.09 -16.99 5.76
C LYS A 148 -0.24 -17.97 4.94
N GLY A 149 1.02 -18.18 5.32
CA GLY A 149 1.92 -19.15 4.69
C GLY A 149 1.78 -20.57 5.23
N GLN A 150 1.20 -20.74 6.42
CA GLN A 150 0.97 -22.04 7.06
C GLN A 150 -0.44 -22.07 7.71
N PRO A 151 -1.48 -22.47 6.97
CA PRO A 151 -2.87 -22.41 7.46
C PRO A 151 -3.14 -23.31 8.69
N ASP A 152 -2.36 -24.38 8.88
CA ASP A 152 -2.44 -25.23 10.08
C ASP A 152 -1.80 -24.61 11.32
N ARG A 153 -1.03 -23.52 11.17
CA ARG A 153 -0.38 -22.81 12.29
C ARG A 153 -1.29 -21.69 12.78
N VAL A 154 -2.20 -22.05 13.67
CA VAL A 154 -3.14 -21.14 14.34
C VAL A 154 -2.94 -21.19 15.85
N VAL A 155 -2.83 -20.03 16.49
CA VAL A 155 -2.70 -19.89 17.94
C VAL A 155 -3.79 -18.95 18.43
N ALA A 156 -4.61 -19.42 19.36
CA ALA A 156 -5.63 -18.60 20.01
C ALA A 156 -5.41 -18.54 21.51
N ALA A 157 -5.57 -17.36 22.09
CA ALA A 157 -5.54 -17.14 23.53
C ALA A 157 -6.73 -16.30 23.98
N THR A 158 -7.16 -16.48 25.23
CA THR A 158 -8.26 -15.71 25.83
C THR A 158 -7.84 -15.19 27.19
N ALA A 159 -7.93 -13.88 27.41
CA ALA A 159 -7.53 -13.25 28.66
C ALA A 159 -8.45 -12.10 29.05
N ARG A 160 -8.33 -11.64 30.29
CA ARG A 160 -9.07 -10.48 30.84
C ARG A 160 -8.73 -9.11 30.22
N SER A 161 -7.87 -9.06 29.21
CA SER A 161 -7.51 -7.84 28.47
C SER A 161 -6.89 -8.19 27.12
N ARG A 162 -7.03 -7.29 26.13
CA ARG A 162 -6.41 -7.43 24.80
C ARG A 162 -4.90 -7.66 24.89
N ARG A 163 -4.19 -6.90 25.74
CA ARG A 163 -2.75 -7.03 25.96
C ARG A 163 -2.37 -8.43 26.46
N ALA A 164 -3.06 -8.91 27.50
CA ALA A 164 -2.76 -10.22 28.08
C ALA A 164 -3.04 -11.38 27.10
N ALA A 165 -4.09 -11.26 26.28
CA ALA A 165 -4.38 -12.25 25.24
C ALA A 165 -3.30 -12.24 24.15
N PHE A 166 -2.76 -11.06 23.81
CA PHE A 166 -1.69 -10.92 22.82
C PHE A 166 -0.37 -11.51 23.32
N ASP A 167 0.02 -11.21 24.57
CA ASP A 167 1.23 -11.76 25.20
C ASP A 167 1.19 -13.30 25.26
N GLU A 168 0.00 -13.88 25.44
CA GLU A 168 -0.20 -15.34 25.46
C GLU A 168 -0.10 -15.97 24.07
N VAL A 169 -0.62 -15.28 23.03
CA VAL A 169 -0.41 -15.68 21.63
C VAL A 169 1.07 -15.65 21.27
N GLU A 170 1.80 -14.58 21.61
CA GLU A 170 3.25 -14.45 21.39
C GLU A 170 4.00 -15.61 22.04
N ARG A 171 3.68 -15.91 23.31
CA ARG A 171 4.31 -17.01 24.06
C ARG A 171 4.07 -18.37 23.41
N SER A 172 2.84 -18.64 22.97
CA SER A 172 2.46 -19.90 22.33
C SER A 172 2.98 -20.03 20.89
N TRP A 173 3.19 -18.91 20.18
CA TRP A 173 3.68 -18.94 18.80
C TRP A 173 5.13 -19.41 18.69
N GLY A 174 5.96 -19.09 19.69
CA GLY A 174 7.30 -19.64 19.89
C GLY A 174 8.16 -19.64 18.63
N GLY A 175 8.76 -18.51 18.26
CA GLY A 175 9.70 -18.47 17.13
C GLY A 175 10.49 -17.16 17.02
N PRO A 176 11.81 -17.22 16.77
CA PRO A 176 12.69 -16.04 16.65
C PRO A 176 12.54 -15.26 15.33
N THR A 177 11.60 -15.66 14.45
CA THR A 177 11.46 -15.11 13.10
C THR A 177 10.56 -13.88 13.04
N LEU A 178 9.67 -13.70 14.01
CA LEU A 178 8.67 -12.64 14.01
C LEU A 178 8.97 -11.61 15.10
N ASP A 179 9.01 -10.33 14.70
CA ASP A 179 9.15 -9.21 15.63
C ASP A 179 7.77 -8.89 16.24
N TRP A 180 7.40 -9.62 17.29
CA TRP A 180 6.13 -9.44 18.01
C TRP A 180 5.94 -8.04 18.57
N ARG A 181 7.04 -7.38 18.96
CA ARG A 181 7.04 -5.99 19.41
C ARG A 181 6.68 -5.04 18.27
N ALA A 182 7.13 -5.31 17.05
CA ALA A 182 6.71 -4.57 15.86
C ALA A 182 5.22 -4.74 15.58
N ILE A 183 4.70 -5.97 15.73
CA ILE A 183 3.30 -6.31 15.49
C ILE A 183 2.40 -5.62 16.52
N ASP A 184 2.76 -5.67 17.80
CA ASP A 184 2.04 -4.98 18.88
C ASP A 184 1.97 -3.47 18.61
N GLU A 185 3.08 -2.85 18.21
CA GLU A 185 3.11 -1.42 17.87
C GLU A 185 2.24 -1.09 16.64
N ALA A 186 2.26 -1.94 15.62
CA ALA A 186 1.44 -1.78 14.43
C ALA A 186 -0.06 -1.89 14.76
N LEU A 187 -0.45 -2.89 15.56
CA LEU A 187 -1.81 -3.12 16.01
C LEU A 187 -2.32 -2.06 17.01
N ALA A 188 -1.42 -1.44 17.78
CA ALA A 188 -1.73 -0.32 18.67
C ALA A 188 -1.83 1.01 17.90
N SER A 189 -1.10 1.16 16.79
CA SER A 189 -1.14 2.33 15.91
C SER A 189 -2.48 2.44 15.15
N VAL A 190 -3.15 1.30 14.91
CA VAL A 190 -4.52 1.28 14.38
C VAL A 190 -5.47 1.78 15.47
N ARG A 191 -5.70 3.11 15.50
CA ARG A 191 -6.71 3.73 16.35
C ARG A 191 -8.06 3.08 16.08
N ALA A 192 -8.73 2.65 17.15
CA ALA A 192 -10.16 2.41 17.14
C ALA A 192 -10.85 3.68 16.64
N ILE A 193 -11.34 3.63 15.40
CA ILE A 193 -12.35 4.57 14.89
C ILE A 193 -13.68 4.19 15.55
#